data_AF-B1BT83-F1
#
_entry.id   AF-B1BT83-F1
#
_cell.length_a   1.000
_cell.length_b   1.000
_cell.length_c   1.000
_cell.angle_alpha   90.00
_cell.angle_beta   90.00
_cell.angle_gamma   90.00
#
_symmetry.space_group_name_H-M   'P 1'
#
loop_
_entity.id
_entity.type
_entity.pdbx_description
1 polymer ?
#
loop_
_entity_poly.entity_id
_entity_poly.type
_entity_poly.pdbx_seq_one_letter_code
_entity_poly.pdbx_strand_id
1 'polypeptide(L)'
;MNRKQAGIILTLLALIVCTGVLATRVNNQIKESMGEVPTAFGENDDNATETSSNYFYESRNLREQKDSKTIDNLKAIVEDKNTSAEQKEEAEKELTEKTMARDYETRIELSIKSKGYEDVICFIDGDNAKVVVKTNEELTQEKMVEIQDIVMNVSKVYDVDIEKK
;
A
#
# COMPACT_ATOMS: atom_id res chain seq x y z
N MET A 1 -22.52 -11.90 -47.20
CA MET A 1 -22.68 -11.52 -45.77
C MET A 1 -24.14 -11.16 -45.53
N ASN A 2 -24.83 -11.86 -44.63
CA ASN A 2 -26.26 -11.65 -44.41
C ASN A 2 -26.50 -10.33 -43.66
N ARG A 3 -27.51 -9.55 -44.04
CA ARG A 3 -27.85 -8.25 -43.43
C ARG A 3 -27.99 -8.32 -41.90
N LYS A 4 -28.37 -9.50 -41.37
CA LYS A 4 -28.46 -9.80 -39.93
C LYS A 4 -27.08 -10.00 -39.25
N GLN A 5 -26.12 -10.61 -39.94
CA GLN A 5 -24.74 -10.75 -39.43
C GLN A 5 -24.00 -9.41 -39.44
N ALA A 6 -24.28 -8.54 -40.41
CA ALA A 6 -23.69 -7.20 -40.47
C ALA A 6 -24.06 -6.33 -39.24
N GLY A 7 -25.31 -6.43 -38.76
CA GLY A 7 -25.76 -5.71 -37.56
C GLY A 7 -25.06 -6.18 -36.29
N ILE A 8 -24.92 -7.51 -36.12
CA ILE A 8 -24.24 -8.10 -34.96
C ILE A 8 -22.77 -7.68 -34.92
N ILE A 9 -22.09 -7.73 -36.06
CA ILE A 9 -20.68 -7.32 -36.17
C ILE A 9 -20.50 -5.84 -35.82
N LEU A 10 -21.40 -4.97 -36.28
CA LEU A 10 -21.35 -3.54 -35.96
C LEU A 10 -21.50 -3.27 -34.46
N THR A 11 -22.42 -3.97 -33.80
CA THR A 11 -22.62 -3.84 -32.34
C THR A 11 -21.44 -4.36 -31.52
N LEU A 12 -20.81 -5.45 -31.97
CA LEU A 12 -19.65 -6.04 -31.32
C LEU A 12 -18.42 -5.12 -31.43
N LEU A 13 -18.23 -4.49 -32.60
CA LEU A 13 -17.17 -3.50 -32.80
C LEU A 13 -17.39 -2.25 -31.95
N ALA A 14 -18.63 -1.76 -31.83
CA ALA A 14 -18.94 -0.62 -30.98
C ALA A 14 -18.64 -0.90 -29.49
N LEU A 15 -18.95 -2.10 -29.00
CA LEU A 15 -18.62 -2.51 -27.63
C LEU A 15 -17.10 -2.58 -27.39
N ILE A 16 -16.34 -3.13 -28.34
CA ILE A 16 -14.87 -3.21 -28.24
C ILE A 16 -14.23 -1.82 -28.23
N VAL A 17 -14.77 -0.88 -29.02
CA VAL A 17 -14.28 0.51 -29.03
C VAL A 17 -14.64 1.21 -27.71
N CYS A 18 -15.86 1.03 -27.19
CA CYS A 18 -16.27 1.60 -25.91
C CYS A 18 -15.43 1.08 -24.73
N THR A 19 -15.14 -0.22 -24.68
CA THR A 19 -14.28 -0.80 -23.64
C THR A 19 -12.83 -0.35 -23.80
N GLY A 20 -12.32 -0.21 -25.02
CA GLY A 20 -10.99 0.34 -25.29
C GLY A 20 -10.84 1.81 -24.86
N VAL A 21 -11.86 2.64 -25.09
CA VAL A 21 -11.89 4.05 -24.66
C VAL A 21 -12.01 4.18 -23.14
N LEU A 22 -12.82 3.32 -22.49
CA LEU A 22 -12.87 3.28 -21.03
C LEU A 22 -11.54 2.80 -20.42
N ALA A 23 -10.94 1.75 -20.99
CA ALA A 23 -9.65 1.24 -20.51
C ALA A 23 -8.54 2.28 -20.64
N THR A 24 -8.49 3.04 -21.73
CA THR A 24 -7.51 4.13 -21.89
C THR A 24 -7.76 5.29 -20.92
N ARG A 25 -9.01 5.66 -20.64
CA ARG A 25 -9.30 6.69 -19.62
C ARG A 25 -9.02 6.23 -18.19
N VAL A 26 -9.36 4.99 -17.84
CA VAL A 26 -9.05 4.43 -16.52
C VAL A 26 -7.55 4.28 -16.34
N ASN A 27 -6.83 3.79 -17.36
CA ASN A 27 -5.37 3.70 -17.33
C ASN A 27 -4.71 5.09 -17.24
N ASN A 28 -5.27 6.12 -17.90
CA ASN A 28 -4.77 7.48 -17.80
C ASN A 28 -5.10 8.14 -16.44
N GLN A 29 -6.29 7.89 -15.87
CA GLN A 29 -6.62 8.33 -14.51
C GLN A 29 -5.77 7.64 -13.44
N ILE A 30 -5.39 6.38 -13.66
CA ILE A 30 -4.43 5.69 -12.80
C ILE A 30 -3.04 6.32 -12.94
N LYS A 31 -2.64 6.75 -14.15
CA LYS A 31 -1.35 7.42 -14.39
C LYS A 31 -1.28 8.87 -13.89
N GLU A 32 -2.41 9.54 -13.71
CA GLU A 32 -2.47 10.88 -13.09
C GLU A 32 -2.72 10.83 -11.58
N SER A 33 -3.37 9.78 -11.06
CA SER A 33 -3.58 9.58 -9.62
C SER A 33 -2.43 8.83 -8.93
N MET A 34 -1.65 8.03 -9.65
CA MET A 34 -0.33 7.58 -9.23
C MET A 34 0.67 8.37 -10.06
N GLY A 35 1.30 9.37 -9.43
CA GLY A 35 2.47 10.02 -10.01
C GLY A 35 3.43 8.98 -10.59
N GLU A 36 4.09 9.39 -11.68
CA GLU A 36 5.10 8.64 -12.42
C GLU A 36 5.87 7.63 -11.54
N VAL A 37 5.65 6.33 -11.74
CA VAL A 37 6.57 5.32 -11.22
C VAL A 37 7.86 5.49 -12.01
N PRO A 38 8.99 5.91 -11.40
CA PRO A 38 10.23 6.02 -12.14
C PRO A 38 10.69 4.60 -12.46
N THR A 39 10.56 4.19 -13.72
CA THR A 39 11.32 3.07 -14.25
C THR A 39 12.76 3.53 -14.43
N ALA A 40 13.53 3.53 -13.35
CA ALA A 40 14.97 3.74 -13.38
C ALA A 40 15.67 2.54 -12.70
N PHE A 41 15.60 1.39 -13.36
CA PHE A 41 16.71 0.43 -13.30
C PHE A 41 17.80 0.97 -14.22
N GLY A 42 18.72 1.73 -13.64
CA GLY A 42 19.97 2.12 -14.24
C GLY A 42 21.00 2.14 -13.14
N GLU A 43 21.86 1.12 -13.11
CA GLU A 43 23.06 1.09 -12.30
C GLU A 43 23.85 2.39 -12.51
N ASN A 44 23.97 3.19 -11.45
CA ASN A 44 25.11 4.06 -11.19
C ASN A 44 25.17 4.31 -9.68
N ASP A 45 26.15 3.65 -9.09
CA ASP A 45 26.56 3.68 -7.70
C ASP A 45 27.22 5.03 -7.41
N ASP A 46 26.42 6.04 -7.05
CA ASP A 46 26.82 7.31 -6.41
C ASP A 46 25.60 8.23 -6.08
N ASN A 47 24.36 7.81 -6.35
CA ASN A 47 23.11 8.58 -6.11
C ASN A 47 22.08 7.84 -5.21
N ALA A 48 22.56 6.96 -4.32
CA ALA A 48 21.72 6.10 -3.49
C ALA A 48 20.97 6.87 -2.37
N THR A 49 21.53 7.97 -1.87
CA THR A 49 20.98 8.70 -0.71
C THR A 49 19.72 9.51 -1.05
N GLU A 50 19.67 10.13 -2.23
CA GLU A 50 18.46 10.84 -2.69
C GLU A 50 17.35 9.86 -3.08
N THR A 51 17.69 8.76 -3.75
CA THR A 51 16.71 7.74 -4.17
C THR A 51 16.09 7.01 -2.98
N SER A 52 16.88 6.65 -1.97
CA SER A 52 16.38 6.03 -0.74
C SER A 52 15.54 7.02 0.08
N SER A 53 15.96 8.28 0.23
CA SER A 53 15.14 9.30 0.89
C SER A 53 13.79 9.49 0.19
N ASN A 54 13.78 9.47 -1.15
CA ASN A 54 12.56 9.57 -1.92
C ASN A 54 11.64 8.35 -1.68
N TYR A 55 12.19 7.14 -1.57
CA TYR A 55 11.42 5.93 -1.29
C TYR A 55 10.61 6.02 0.01
N PHE A 56 11.20 6.43 1.14
CA PHE A 56 10.47 6.49 2.41
C PHE A 56 9.39 7.57 2.40
N TYR A 57 9.67 8.72 1.77
CA TYR A 57 8.70 9.79 1.60
C TYR A 57 7.51 9.37 0.73
N GLU A 58 7.79 8.81 -0.45
CA GLU A 58 6.77 8.31 -1.37
C GLU A 58 5.96 7.16 -0.75
N SER A 59 6.62 6.23 -0.06
CA SER A 59 5.96 5.09 0.59
C SER A 59 5.01 5.55 1.69
N ARG A 60 5.41 6.52 2.53
CA ARG A 60 4.51 7.11 3.54
C ARG A 60 3.32 7.82 2.90
N ASN A 61 3.55 8.59 1.84
CA ASN A 61 2.47 9.28 1.12
C ASN A 61 1.49 8.29 0.45
N LEU A 62 2.01 7.20 -0.11
CA LEU A 62 1.17 6.15 -0.70
C LEU A 62 0.35 5.44 0.37
N ARG A 63 0.96 5.10 1.51
CA ARG A 63 0.27 4.54 2.68
C ARG A 63 -0.85 5.45 3.14
N GLU A 64 -0.56 6.74 3.33
CA GLU A 64 -1.54 7.73 3.79
C GLU A 64 -2.75 7.82 2.86
N GLN A 65 -2.50 7.89 1.55
CA GLN A 65 -3.56 7.94 0.56
C GLN A 65 -4.40 6.67 0.54
N LYS A 66 -3.78 5.49 0.67
CA LYS A 66 -4.49 4.21 0.74
C LYS A 66 -5.33 4.14 2.01
N ASP A 67 -4.75 4.47 3.16
CA ASP A 67 -5.41 4.44 4.45
C ASP A 67 -6.60 5.38 4.49
N SER A 68 -6.45 6.62 4.01
CA SER A 68 -7.56 7.58 3.93
C SER A 68 -8.71 7.03 3.11
N LYS A 69 -8.43 6.50 1.91
CA LYS A 69 -9.46 5.90 1.04
C LYS A 69 -10.15 4.72 1.71
N THR A 70 -9.39 3.83 2.35
CA THR A 70 -9.95 2.68 3.07
C THR A 70 -10.84 3.13 4.23
N ILE A 71 -10.36 4.06 5.07
CA ILE A 71 -11.12 4.58 6.21
C ILE A 71 -12.41 5.27 5.74
N ASP A 72 -12.36 6.08 4.69
CA ASP A 72 -13.53 6.77 4.16
C ASP A 72 -14.56 5.78 3.61
N ASN A 73 -14.12 4.73 2.92
CA ASN A 73 -15.00 3.66 2.44
C ASN A 73 -15.66 2.89 3.59
N LEU A 74 -14.89 2.51 4.61
CA LEU A 74 -15.41 1.80 5.78
C LEU A 74 -16.43 2.66 6.54
N LYS A 75 -16.15 3.95 6.74
CA LYS A 75 -17.11 4.90 7.32
C LYS A 75 -18.38 5.00 6.51
N ALA A 76 -18.28 5.08 5.19
CA ALA A 76 -19.46 5.12 4.32
C ALA A 76 -20.34 3.86 4.48
N ILE A 77 -19.73 2.68 4.63
CA ILE A 77 -20.46 1.43 4.88
C ILE A 77 -21.17 1.45 6.24
N VAL A 78 -20.48 1.90 7.29
CA VAL A 78 -21.02 2.01 8.65
C VAL A 78 -22.19 3.01 8.71
N GLU A 79 -22.07 4.14 8.02
CA GLU A 79 -23.08 5.22 8.01
C GLU A 79 -24.27 4.93 7.08
N ASP A 80 -24.12 4.06 6.07
CA ASP A 80 -25.21 3.73 5.14
C ASP A 80 -26.36 3.00 5.87
N LYS A 81 -27.57 3.53 5.71
CA LYS A 81 -28.80 2.99 6.31
C LYS A 81 -29.27 1.69 5.65
N ASN A 82 -28.78 1.39 4.43
CA ASN A 82 -29.16 0.21 3.66
C ASN A 82 -28.23 -0.98 3.88
N THR A 83 -27.07 -0.77 4.51
CA THR A 83 -26.11 -1.82 4.88
C THR A 83 -26.69 -2.67 6.01
N SER A 84 -26.50 -4.00 5.92
CA SER A 84 -26.95 -4.92 6.97
C SER A 84 -26.17 -4.71 8.27
N ALA A 85 -26.74 -5.11 9.42
CA ALA A 85 -26.06 -5.01 10.71
C ALA A 85 -24.72 -5.77 10.73
N GLU A 86 -24.67 -6.96 10.12
CA GLU A 86 -23.45 -7.77 10.00
C GLU A 86 -22.36 -7.08 9.19
N GLN A 87 -22.72 -6.43 8.07
CA GLN A 87 -21.77 -5.69 7.25
C GLN A 87 -21.24 -4.44 7.95
N LYS A 88 -22.06 -3.80 8.78
CA LYS A 88 -21.61 -2.68 9.63
C LYS A 88 -20.64 -3.14 10.70
N GLU A 89 -20.94 -4.24 11.37
CA GLU A 89 -20.08 -4.81 12.41
C GLU A 89 -18.71 -5.19 11.83
N GLU A 90 -18.67 -5.83 10.66
CA GLU A 90 -17.39 -6.16 10.01
C GLU A 90 -16.63 -4.89 9.60
N ALA A 91 -17.32 -3.87 9.07
CA ALA A 91 -16.68 -2.60 8.70
C ALA A 91 -16.15 -1.82 9.93
N GLU A 92 -16.86 -1.86 11.06
CA GLU A 92 -16.41 -1.27 12.33
C GLU A 92 -15.17 -2.00 12.88
N LYS A 93 -15.16 -3.32 12.77
CA LYS A 93 -14.02 -4.15 13.15
C LYS A 93 -12.81 -3.83 12.28
N GLU A 94 -12.95 -3.83 10.95
CA GLU A 94 -11.87 -3.50 10.02
C GLU A 94 -11.36 -2.06 10.26
N LEU A 95 -12.26 -1.11 10.53
CA LEU A 95 -11.89 0.28 10.86
C LEU A 95 -11.05 0.35 12.14
N THR A 96 -11.42 -0.42 13.16
CA THR A 96 -10.71 -0.51 14.44
C THR A 96 -9.34 -1.15 14.25
N GLU A 97 -9.28 -2.28 13.55
CA GLU A 97 -8.03 -2.98 13.22
C GLU A 97 -7.09 -2.07 12.44
N LYS A 98 -7.58 -1.37 11.41
CA LYS A 98 -6.80 -0.43 10.61
C LYS A 98 -6.23 0.72 11.44
N THR A 99 -7.04 1.25 12.38
CA THR A 99 -6.63 2.33 13.27
C THR A 99 -5.55 1.87 14.25
N MET A 100 -5.70 0.67 14.82
CA MET A 100 -4.70 0.10 15.73
C MET A 100 -3.41 -0.25 15.00
N ALA A 101 -3.49 -0.86 13.82
CA ALA A 101 -2.33 -1.18 12.98
C ALA A 101 -1.49 0.08 12.73
N ARG A 102 -2.12 1.20 12.39
CA ARG A 102 -1.44 2.48 12.15
C ARG A 102 -0.74 3.05 13.38
N ASP A 103 -1.35 2.93 14.58
CA ASP A 103 -0.69 3.29 15.83
C ASP A 103 0.54 2.43 16.08
N TYR A 104 0.40 1.11 15.89
CA TYR A 104 1.50 0.16 16.07
C TYR A 104 2.64 0.40 15.07
N GLU A 105 2.35 0.58 13.78
CA GLU A 105 3.31 0.94 12.75
C GLU A 105 4.13 2.17 13.17
N THR A 106 3.45 3.24 13.61
CA THR A 106 4.10 4.48 14.04
C THR A 106 5.01 4.25 15.25
N ARG A 107 4.54 3.50 16.25
CA ARG A 107 5.31 3.20 17.46
C ARG A 107 6.51 2.30 17.17
N ILE A 108 6.37 1.34 16.26
CA ILE A 108 7.46 0.48 15.77
C ILE A 108 8.49 1.33 15.04
N GLU A 109 8.08 2.18 14.09
CA GLU A 109 8.97 3.08 13.36
C GLU A 109 9.80 3.95 14.32
N LEU A 110 9.15 4.59 15.30
CA LEU A 110 9.84 5.40 16.31
C LEU A 110 10.81 4.57 17.16
N SER A 111 10.40 3.38 17.57
CA SER A 111 11.23 2.48 18.39
C SER A 111 12.47 2.03 17.65
N ILE A 112 12.35 1.65 16.37
CA ILE A 112 13.48 1.24 15.54
C ILE A 112 14.37 2.45 15.24
N LYS A 113 13.81 3.61 14.86
CA LYS A 113 14.61 4.83 14.65
C LYS A 113 15.43 5.23 15.87
N SER A 114 14.91 5.01 17.08
CA SER A 114 15.65 5.26 18.33
C SER A 114 16.92 4.40 18.50
N LYS A 115 17.04 3.30 17.74
CA LYS A 115 18.23 2.44 17.69
C LYS A 115 19.33 2.95 16.77
N GLY A 116 19.09 4.04 16.04
CA GLY A 116 20.08 4.68 15.17
C GLY A 116 19.86 4.48 13.67
N TYR A 117 18.74 3.89 13.26
CA TYR A 117 18.37 3.82 11.84
C TYR A 117 17.92 5.19 11.33
N GLU A 118 18.39 5.57 10.15
CA GLU A 118 18.15 6.91 9.58
C GLU A 118 16.66 7.14 9.29
N ASP A 119 16.02 6.19 8.60
CA ASP A 119 14.59 6.16 8.42
C ASP A 119 14.05 4.73 8.42
N VAL A 120 12.77 4.61 8.80
CA VAL A 120 12.09 3.32 8.93
C VAL A 120 10.65 3.51 8.50
N ILE A 121 10.12 2.53 7.80
CA ILE A 121 8.69 2.42 7.53
C ILE A 121 8.20 1.02 7.88
N CYS A 122 7.08 0.95 8.60
CA CYS A 122 6.45 -0.31 8.97
C CYS A 122 5.06 -0.39 8.33
N PHE A 123 4.71 -1.55 7.82
CA PHE A 123 3.38 -1.88 7.32
C PHE A 123 2.88 -3.09 8.09
N ILE A 124 1.68 -3.01 8.65
CA ILE A 124 0.98 -4.11 9.29
C ILE A 124 -0.29 -4.40 8.49
N ASP A 125 -0.42 -5.65 8.06
CA ASP A 125 -1.59 -6.15 7.35
C ASP A 125 -2.03 -7.47 8.01
N GLY A 126 -3.05 -7.38 8.86
CA GLY A 126 -3.49 -8.48 9.71
C GLY A 126 -2.37 -9.01 10.61
N ASP A 127 -2.00 -10.27 10.41
CA ASP A 127 -0.98 -10.97 11.19
C ASP A 127 0.42 -10.93 10.57
N ASN A 128 0.63 -10.12 9.53
CA ASN A 128 1.93 -9.91 8.89
C ASN A 128 2.42 -8.47 9.08
N ALA A 129 3.71 -8.32 9.34
CA ALA A 129 4.38 -7.02 9.38
C ALA A 129 5.55 -6.99 8.41
N LYS A 130 5.64 -5.93 7.62
CA LYS A 130 6.81 -5.62 6.79
C LYS A 130 7.50 -4.38 7.34
N VAL A 131 8.79 -4.49 7.63
CA VAL A 131 9.62 -3.39 8.12
C VAL A 131 10.73 -3.13 7.11
N VAL A 132 10.79 -1.90 6.60
CA VAL A 132 11.89 -1.47 5.73
C VAL A 132 12.72 -0.44 6.50
N VAL A 133 14.02 -0.70 6.60
CA VAL A 133 14.97 0.17 7.32
C VAL A 133 15.99 0.78 6.36
N LYS A 134 16.21 2.09 6.47
CA LYS A 134 17.25 2.80 5.74
C LYS A 134 18.60 2.55 6.41
N THR A 135 19.48 1.82 5.75
CA THR A 135 20.80 1.51 6.30
C THR A 135 21.78 1.08 5.22
N ASN A 136 22.99 1.63 5.28
CA ASN A 136 24.12 1.15 4.48
C ASN A 136 24.83 -0.04 5.14
N GLU A 137 24.56 -0.29 6.42
CA GLU A 137 25.12 -1.43 7.15
C GLU A 137 24.33 -2.71 6.86
N GLU A 138 25.04 -3.85 6.86
CA GLU A 138 24.39 -5.15 6.80
C GLU A 138 23.47 -5.38 8.01
N LEU A 139 22.31 -5.96 7.73
CA LEU A 139 21.39 -6.44 8.76
C LEU A 139 21.90 -7.79 9.27
N THR A 140 22.73 -7.74 10.31
CA THR A 140 23.15 -8.95 11.02
C THR A 140 21.94 -9.65 11.62
N GLN A 141 22.07 -10.95 11.87
CA GLN A 141 21.01 -11.74 12.51
C GLN A 141 20.58 -11.14 13.85
N GLU A 142 21.53 -10.61 14.63
CA GLU A 142 21.25 -9.94 15.91
C GLU A 142 20.37 -8.69 15.73
N LYS A 143 20.67 -7.84 14.73
CA LYS A 143 19.86 -6.65 14.42
C LYS A 143 18.46 -7.01 13.91
N MET A 144 18.36 -8.06 13.10
CA MET A 144 17.05 -8.55 12.62
C MET A 144 16.19 -9.06 13.78
N VAL A 145 16.78 -9.82 14.70
CA VAL A 145 16.08 -10.29 15.92
C VAL A 145 15.66 -9.11 16.79
N GLU A 146 16.49 -8.08 16.95
CA GLU A 146 16.11 -6.88 17.70
C GLU A 146 14.90 -6.15 17.07
N ILE A 147 14.90 -5.98 15.75
CA ILE A 147 13.76 -5.39 15.03
C ILE A 147 12.51 -6.27 15.19
N GLN A 148 12.64 -7.58 15.05
CA GLN A 148 11.54 -8.53 15.22
C GLN A 148 10.95 -8.46 16.63
N ASP A 149 11.78 -8.39 17.66
CA ASP A 149 11.35 -8.26 19.05
C ASP A 149 10.58 -6.96 19.28
N ILE A 150 11.01 -5.85 18.66
CA ILE A 150 10.28 -4.57 18.75
C ILE A 150 8.88 -4.71 18.14
N VAL A 151 8.78 -5.27 16.94
CA VAL A 151 7.50 -5.50 16.25
C VAL A 151 6.59 -6.36 17.12
N MET A 152 7.07 -7.54 17.52
CA MET A 152 6.31 -8.48 18.34
C MET A 152 5.85 -7.87 19.66
N ASN A 153 6.70 -7.09 20.33
CA ASN A 153 6.36 -6.48 21.61
C ASN A 153 5.25 -5.43 21.47
N VAL A 154 5.26 -4.64 20.40
CA VAL A 154 4.31 -3.54 20.17
C VAL A 154 2.99 -4.04 19.60
N SER A 155 3.01 -4.82 18.52
CA SER A 155 1.81 -5.17 17.74
C SER A 155 1.28 -6.58 18.00
N LYS A 156 2.05 -7.46 18.67
CA LYS A 156 1.76 -8.90 18.81
C LYS A 156 1.75 -9.67 17.49
N VAL A 157 2.37 -9.11 16.45
CA VAL A 157 2.58 -9.76 15.15
C VAL A 157 3.89 -10.54 15.16
N TYR A 158 3.84 -11.80 14.70
CA TYR A 158 4.98 -12.72 14.71
C TYR A 158 5.61 -12.95 13.33
N ASP A 159 4.82 -12.83 12.27
CA ASP A 159 5.31 -12.93 10.91
C ASP A 159 5.85 -11.57 10.47
N VAL A 160 7.18 -11.43 10.53
CA VAL A 160 7.88 -10.16 10.30
C VAL A 160 8.87 -10.32 9.16
N ASP A 161 8.65 -9.57 8.10
CA ASP A 161 9.55 -9.43 6.95
C ASP A 161 10.38 -8.15 7.11
N ILE A 162 11.71 -8.27 7.07
CA ILE A 162 12.63 -7.15 7.33
C ILE A 162 13.52 -6.94 6.10
N GLU A 163 13.43 -5.76 5.51
CA GLU A 163 14.19 -5.37 4.33
C GLU A 163 15.09 -4.16 4.63
N LYS A 164 16.28 -4.12 4.02
CA LYS A 164 17.14 -2.93 4.02
C LYS A 164 16.96 -2.13 2.73
N LYS A 165 17.07 -0.80 2.82
CA LYS A 165 17.04 0.12 1.69
C LYS A 165 18.18 1.13 1.74
#